data_AF-J2Y242-F1
#
_entry.id   AF-J2Y242-F1
#
_cell.length_a   1.000
_cell.length_b   1.000
_cell.length_c   1.000
_cell.angle_alpha   90.00
_cell.angle_beta   90.00
_cell.angle_gamma   90.00
#
_symmetry.space_group_name_H-M   'P 1'
#
loop_
_entity.id
_entity.type
_entity.pdbx_description
1 polymer ?
#
loop_
_entity_poly.entity_id
_entity_poly.type
_entity_poly.pdbx_seq_one_letter_code
_entity_poly.pdbx_strand_id
1 'polypeptide(L)'
;MIAAIFGVVILIEQKILRHFGNYAVSAFFWTILLGAATYFARMKAVSDINSIFPFDASALPMTLVAGTVIQLMIFLFWPLVVGAVVAAFYLVLKVRDSEFWSETHKNPLAVIFSAALICFMTGMSAFYVDHFFSETKRLQILYRVAHAADFSSNFNCAGVDPKQYHVLFVGPEQRRISIAEIIPETFIYFGPRVADIMQEVTLPGKESLELNDCLPGIAKTTDPLAERINELHFEIKPINN
;
A
#
# COMPACT_ATOMS: atom_id res chain seq x y z
N MET A 1 -16.50 -2.33 -1.13
CA MET A 1 -15.80 -3.06 -0.05
C MET A 1 -16.59 -3.11 1.25
N ILE A 2 -16.86 -2.00 1.94
CA ILE A 2 -17.55 -2.03 3.26
C ILE A 2 -18.91 -2.76 3.19
N ALA A 3 -19.73 -2.51 2.16
CA ALA A 3 -21.01 -3.21 1.99
C ALA A 3 -20.87 -4.70 1.62
N ALA A 4 -19.82 -5.08 0.89
CA ALA A 4 -19.53 -6.49 0.58
C ALA A 4 -19.03 -7.23 1.83
N ILE A 5 -18.19 -6.57 2.62
CA ILE A 5 -17.78 -7.03 3.96
C ILE A 5 -19.02 -7.18 4.83
N PHE A 6 -19.93 -6.21 4.87
CA PHE A 6 -21.20 -6.30 5.60
C PHE A 6 -22.08 -7.45 5.09
N GLY A 7 -22.22 -7.63 3.78
CA GLY A 7 -23.01 -8.73 3.21
C GLY A 7 -22.43 -10.10 3.55
N VAL A 8 -21.10 -10.24 3.51
CA VAL A 8 -20.39 -11.44 3.92
C VAL A 8 -20.50 -11.64 5.44
N VAL A 9 -20.38 -10.59 6.25
CA VAL A 9 -20.57 -10.65 7.71
C VAL A 9 -21.98 -11.07 8.06
N ILE A 10 -23.02 -10.54 7.41
CA ILE A 10 -24.41 -10.93 7.62
C ILE A 10 -24.64 -12.41 7.24
N LEU A 11 -24.06 -12.88 6.12
CA LEU A 11 -24.08 -14.30 5.77
C LEU A 11 -23.36 -15.17 6.80
N ILE A 12 -22.18 -14.72 7.25
CA ILE A 12 -21.37 -15.41 8.25
C ILE A 12 -22.16 -15.50 9.55
N GLU A 13 -22.75 -14.40 10.00
CA GLU A 13 -23.49 -14.30 11.25
C GLU A 13 -24.77 -15.15 11.24
N GLN A 14 -25.53 -15.16 10.14
CA GLN A 14 -26.78 -15.92 10.05
C GLN A 14 -26.62 -17.43 9.95
N LYS A 15 -25.55 -17.94 9.31
CA LYS A 15 -25.38 -19.39 9.07
C LYS A 15 -24.07 -19.96 9.61
N ILE A 16 -22.95 -19.28 9.40
CA ILE A 16 -21.62 -19.82 9.70
C ILE A 16 -21.31 -19.70 11.19
N LEU A 17 -21.55 -18.57 11.86
CA LEU A 17 -21.23 -18.40 13.27
C LEU A 17 -22.06 -19.34 14.16
N ARG A 18 -23.34 -19.54 13.82
CA ARG A 18 -24.24 -20.46 14.53
C ARG A 18 -23.88 -21.94 14.34
N HIS A 19 -23.28 -22.32 13.20
CA HIS A 19 -22.95 -23.72 12.90
C HIS A 19 -21.47 -24.07 13.14
N PHE A 20 -20.56 -23.12 12.94
CA PHE A 20 -19.10 -23.26 13.09
C PHE A 20 -18.54 -22.67 14.39
N GLY A 21 -19.29 -21.85 15.13
CA GLY A 21 -18.84 -21.31 16.42
C GLY A 21 -18.50 -22.38 17.46
N ASN A 22 -19.02 -23.60 17.30
CA ASN A 22 -18.73 -24.73 18.18
C ASN A 22 -17.50 -25.56 17.75
N TYR A 23 -16.89 -25.29 16.59
CA TYR A 23 -15.82 -26.12 16.03
C TYR A 23 -14.50 -25.35 15.92
N ALA A 24 -13.57 -25.61 16.85
CA ALA A 24 -12.21 -25.04 16.83
C ALA A 24 -11.46 -25.30 15.51
N VAL A 25 -11.80 -26.39 14.81
CA VAL A 25 -11.20 -26.79 13.53
C VAL A 25 -11.46 -25.78 12.41
N SER A 26 -12.65 -25.15 12.35
CA SER A 26 -12.93 -24.16 11.31
C SER A 26 -12.18 -22.85 11.53
N ALA A 27 -12.02 -22.43 12.79
CA ALA A 27 -11.22 -21.25 13.11
C ALA A 27 -9.76 -21.46 12.66
N PHE A 28 -9.19 -22.64 12.95
CA PHE A 28 -7.87 -23.02 12.48
C PHE A 28 -7.77 -22.98 10.94
N PHE A 29 -8.74 -23.54 10.23
CA PHE A 29 -8.77 -23.51 8.77
C PHE A 29 -8.73 -22.08 8.21
N TRP A 30 -9.54 -21.17 8.75
CA TRP A 30 -9.54 -19.76 8.33
C TRP A 30 -8.22 -19.05 8.62
N THR A 31 -7.58 -19.32 9.76
CA THR A 31 -6.26 -18.74 10.06
C THR A 31 -5.17 -19.22 9.12
N ILE A 32 -5.18 -20.51 8.76
CA ILE A 32 -4.23 -21.09 7.79
C ILE A 32 -4.46 -20.47 6.40
N LEU A 33 -5.73 -20.34 5.99
CA LEU A 33 -6.09 -19.74 4.70
C LEU A 33 -5.65 -18.28 4.61
N LEU A 34 -5.89 -17.50 5.68
CA LEU A 34 -5.47 -16.10 5.75
C LEU A 34 -3.94 -15.95 5.81
N GLY A 35 -3.25 -16.85 6.53
CA GLY A 35 -1.79 -16.91 6.56
C GLY A 35 -1.20 -17.22 5.18
N ALA A 36 -1.75 -18.21 4.48
CA ALA A 36 -1.33 -18.56 3.12
C ALA A 36 -1.58 -17.40 2.15
N ALA A 37 -2.74 -16.76 2.20
CA ALA A 37 -3.06 -15.59 1.38
C ALA A 37 -2.07 -14.44 1.62
N THR A 38 -1.72 -14.18 2.88
CA THR A 38 -0.74 -13.16 3.26
C THR A 38 0.65 -13.49 2.73
N TYR A 39 1.04 -14.77 2.78
CA TYR A 39 2.31 -15.23 2.23
C TYR A 39 2.40 -15.01 0.71
N PHE A 40 1.36 -15.39 -0.04
CA PHE A 40 1.31 -15.14 -1.49
C PHE A 40 1.25 -13.65 -1.83
N ALA A 41 0.51 -12.86 -1.05
CA ALA A 41 0.49 -11.41 -1.20
C ALA A 41 1.88 -10.80 -1.02
N ARG A 42 2.63 -11.26 0.00
CA ARG A 42 4.02 -10.84 0.23
C ARG A 42 4.94 -11.19 -0.94
N MET A 43 4.88 -12.42 -1.44
CA MET A 43 5.70 -12.86 -2.58
C MET A 43 5.48 -11.97 -3.82
N LYS A 44 4.22 -11.65 -4.11
CA LYS A 44 3.87 -10.80 -5.25
C LYS A 44 4.28 -9.34 -5.00
N ALA A 45 4.16 -8.82 -3.78
CA ALA A 45 4.66 -7.50 -3.42
C ALA A 45 6.19 -7.39 -3.58
N VAL A 46 6.95 -8.42 -3.19
CA VAL A 46 8.41 -8.47 -3.43
C VAL A 46 8.73 -8.39 -4.93
N SER A 47 7.99 -9.14 -5.75
CA SER A 47 8.16 -9.09 -7.21
C SER A 47 7.88 -7.71 -7.79
N ASP A 48 6.86 -7.00 -7.30
CA ASP A 48 6.52 -5.65 -7.76
C ASP A 48 7.60 -4.64 -7.33
N ILE A 49 8.09 -4.69 -6.10
CA ILE A 49 9.16 -3.81 -5.61
C ILE A 49 10.43 -4.01 -6.41
N ASN A 50 10.85 -5.27 -6.62
CA ASN A 50 12.04 -5.62 -7.39
C ASN A 50 11.93 -5.27 -8.89
N SER A 51 10.73 -4.95 -9.38
CA SER A 51 10.54 -4.43 -10.74
C SER A 51 10.87 -2.95 -10.86
N ILE A 52 10.63 -2.18 -9.78
CA ILE A 52 10.90 -0.73 -9.70
C ILE A 52 12.34 -0.48 -9.26
N PHE A 53 12.74 -1.12 -8.17
CA PHE A 53 14.03 -0.87 -7.53
C PHE A 53 15.06 -1.94 -7.93
N PRO A 54 16.33 -1.56 -8.13
CA PRO A 54 17.39 -2.51 -8.48
C PRO A 54 17.89 -3.34 -7.27
N PHE A 55 17.52 -2.96 -6.05
CA PHE A 55 17.92 -3.63 -4.81
C PHE A 55 16.78 -4.48 -4.22
N ASP A 56 17.15 -5.37 -3.29
CA ASP A 56 16.18 -6.28 -2.66
C ASP A 56 15.09 -5.51 -1.90
N ALA A 57 13.84 -5.95 -2.06
CA ALA A 57 12.68 -5.41 -1.34
C ALA A 57 12.80 -5.43 0.20
N SER A 58 13.72 -6.22 0.75
CA SER A 58 14.03 -6.24 2.20
C SER A 58 14.64 -4.93 2.69
N ALA A 59 15.23 -4.12 1.82
CA ALA A 59 15.74 -2.79 2.15
C ALA A 59 14.62 -1.76 2.35
N LEU A 60 13.39 -2.06 1.94
CA LEU A 60 12.23 -1.18 2.00
C LEU A 60 11.13 -1.79 2.89
N PRO A 61 11.31 -1.86 4.22
CA PRO A 61 10.38 -2.55 5.10
C PRO A 61 8.98 -1.94 5.11
N MET A 62 8.84 -0.60 5.07
CA MET A 62 7.53 0.04 5.10
C MET A 62 6.80 -0.12 3.77
N THR A 63 7.51 0.04 2.65
CA THR A 63 6.98 -0.22 1.32
C THR A 63 6.57 -1.68 1.15
N LEU A 64 7.36 -2.63 1.66
CA LEU A 64 7.03 -4.05 1.63
C LEU A 64 5.70 -4.31 2.34
N VAL A 65 5.51 -3.76 3.54
CA VAL A 65 4.24 -3.88 4.28
C VAL A 65 3.08 -3.27 3.49
N ALA A 66 3.23 -2.06 2.97
CA ALA A 66 2.19 -1.41 2.17
C ALA A 66 1.83 -2.23 0.91
N GLY A 67 2.83 -2.72 0.18
CA GLY A 67 2.65 -3.59 -0.98
C GLY A 67 1.93 -4.89 -0.63
N THR A 68 2.27 -5.51 0.52
CA THR A 68 1.57 -6.72 0.98
C THR A 68 0.10 -6.45 1.25
N VAL A 69 -0.24 -5.32 1.88
CA VAL A 69 -1.62 -4.93 2.17
C VAL A 69 -2.40 -4.67 0.88
N ILE A 70 -1.81 -3.93 -0.06
CA ILE A 70 -2.43 -3.67 -1.37
C ILE A 70 -2.73 -4.99 -2.09
N GLN A 71 -1.75 -5.88 -2.15
CA GLN A 71 -1.89 -7.15 -2.84
C GLN A 71 -2.86 -8.11 -2.12
N LEU A 72 -2.91 -8.09 -0.79
CA LEU A 72 -3.90 -8.81 0.00
C LEU A 72 -5.31 -8.33 -0.32
N MET A 73 -5.52 -7.01 -0.44
CA MET A 73 -6.82 -6.44 -0.82
C MET A 73 -7.26 -6.89 -2.22
N ILE A 74 -6.33 -6.92 -3.19
CA ILE A 74 -6.62 -7.41 -4.55
C ILE A 74 -6.97 -8.90 -4.51
N PHE A 75 -6.21 -9.72 -3.76
CA PHE A 75 -6.51 -11.15 -3.64
C PHE A 75 -7.83 -11.42 -2.92
N LEU A 76 -8.17 -10.64 -1.90
CA LEU A 76 -9.41 -10.80 -1.13
C LEU A 76 -10.63 -10.23 -1.87
N PHE A 77 -10.42 -9.36 -2.87
CA PHE A 77 -11.49 -8.76 -3.64
C PHE A 77 -12.36 -9.80 -4.37
N TRP A 78 -11.75 -10.72 -5.12
CA TRP A 78 -12.45 -11.77 -5.85
C TRP A 78 -13.34 -12.66 -4.96
N PRO A 79 -12.86 -13.26 -3.85
CA PRO A 79 -13.70 -14.06 -2.97
C PRO A 79 -14.80 -13.23 -2.29
N LEU A 80 -14.57 -11.94 -2.00
CA LEU A 80 -15.63 -11.05 -1.50
C LEU A 80 -16.73 -10.82 -2.53
N VAL A 81 -16.38 -10.64 -3.81
CA VAL A 81 -17.36 -10.48 -4.90
C VAL A 81 -18.20 -11.75 -5.04
N VAL A 82 -17.55 -12.93 -5.06
CA VAL A 82 -18.26 -14.22 -5.13
C VAL A 82 -19.18 -14.39 -3.94
N GLY A 83 -18.70 -14.09 -2.72
CA GLY A 83 -19.50 -14.13 -1.50
C GLY A 83 -20.72 -13.20 -1.56
N ALA A 84 -20.54 -11.98 -2.10
CA ALA A 84 -21.63 -11.02 -2.27
C ALA A 84 -22.69 -11.48 -3.28
N VAL A 85 -22.28 -12.10 -4.40
CA VAL A 85 -23.22 -12.66 -5.38
C VAL A 85 -24.00 -13.84 -4.78
N VAL A 86 -23.33 -14.74 -4.06
CA VAL A 86 -23.99 -15.85 -3.35
C VAL A 86 -24.95 -15.33 -2.29
N ALA A 87 -24.59 -14.27 -1.56
CA ALA A 87 -25.46 -13.60 -0.59
C ALA A 87 -26.73 -13.06 -1.24
N ALA A 88 -26.57 -12.31 -2.35
CA ALA A 88 -27.68 -11.74 -3.09
C ALA A 88 -28.60 -12.83 -3.64
N PHE A 89 -28.04 -13.89 -4.22
CA PHE A 89 -28.82 -15.02 -4.73
C PHE A 89 -29.58 -15.75 -3.62
N TYR A 90 -28.95 -15.97 -2.47
CA TYR A 90 -29.59 -16.58 -1.31
C TYR A 90 -30.75 -15.74 -0.77
N LEU A 91 -30.58 -14.41 -0.69
CA LEU A 91 -31.65 -13.51 -0.28
C LEU A 91 -32.85 -13.57 -1.24
N VAL A 92 -32.61 -13.66 -2.55
CA VAL A 92 -33.68 -13.79 -3.56
C VAL A 92 -34.40 -15.14 -3.43
N LEU A 93 -33.67 -16.24 -3.24
CA LEU A 93 -34.28 -17.56 -3.02
C LEU A 93 -35.15 -17.57 -1.76
N LYS A 94 -34.68 -16.97 -0.67
CA LYS A 94 -35.46 -16.84 0.56
C LYS A 94 -36.73 -16.00 0.42
N VAL A 95 -36.76 -15.02 -0.50
CA VAL A 95 -37.97 -14.24 -0.79
C VAL A 95 -39.00 -15.08 -1.55
N ARG A 96 -38.55 -16.01 -2.40
CA ARG A 96 -39.40 -16.85 -3.24
C ARG A 96 -40.07 -17.99 -2.48
N ASP A 97 -39.43 -18.54 -1.44
CA ASP A 97 -40.06 -19.54 -0.57
C ASP A 97 -41.11 -18.88 0.34
N SER A 98 -42.37 -19.02 -0.04
CA SER A 98 -43.55 -18.45 0.63
C SER A 98 -43.75 -18.95 2.07
N GLU A 99 -43.04 -19.98 2.51
CA GLU A 99 -43.17 -20.58 3.85
C GLU A 99 -42.45 -19.79 4.96
N PHE A 100 -41.47 -18.93 4.62
CA PHE A 100 -40.75 -18.12 5.62
C PHE A 100 -41.47 -16.80 5.97
N TRP A 101 -42.58 -16.50 5.27
CA TRP A 101 -43.39 -15.29 5.45
C TRP A 101 -44.27 -15.32 6.71
N SER A 102 -44.33 -16.45 7.42
CA SER A 102 -45.21 -16.57 8.58
C SER A 102 -44.68 -15.85 9.83
N GLU A 103 -43.37 -15.63 10.00
CA GLU A 103 -42.88 -15.19 11.32
C GLU A 103 -41.84 -14.06 11.40
N THR A 104 -41.23 -13.51 10.33
CA THR A 104 -40.17 -12.48 10.60
C THR A 104 -40.00 -11.27 9.68
N HIS A 105 -40.46 -11.21 8.43
CA HIS A 105 -40.23 -9.99 7.62
C HIS A 105 -41.42 -9.60 6.72
N LYS A 106 -42.09 -8.51 7.08
CA LYS A 106 -43.30 -7.99 6.42
C LYS A 106 -43.07 -7.21 5.11
N ASN A 107 -41.83 -7.01 4.63
CA ASN A 107 -41.59 -6.12 3.48
C ASN A 107 -40.67 -6.74 2.41
N PRO A 108 -41.21 -7.25 1.28
CA PRO A 108 -40.41 -7.87 0.21
C PRO A 108 -39.50 -6.84 -0.46
N LEU A 109 -39.95 -5.59 -0.48
CA LEU A 109 -39.19 -4.45 -0.98
C LEU A 109 -37.88 -4.22 -0.21
N ALA A 110 -37.84 -4.48 1.11
CA ALA A 110 -36.64 -4.28 1.90
C ALA A 110 -35.54 -5.30 1.53
N VAL A 111 -35.93 -6.55 1.25
CA VAL A 111 -34.98 -7.59 0.84
C VAL A 111 -34.45 -7.31 -0.57
N ILE A 112 -35.32 -6.95 -1.51
CA ILE A 112 -34.92 -6.58 -2.88
C ILE A 112 -33.99 -5.36 -2.85
N PHE A 113 -34.31 -4.34 -2.05
CA PHE A 113 -33.46 -3.16 -1.89
C PHE A 113 -32.09 -3.50 -1.29
N SER A 114 -32.04 -4.38 -0.29
CA SER A 114 -30.77 -4.84 0.29
C SER A 114 -29.90 -5.62 -0.71
N ALA A 115 -30.49 -6.49 -1.52
CA ALA A 115 -29.77 -7.23 -2.55
C ALA A 115 -29.26 -6.29 -3.66
N ALA A 116 -30.09 -5.33 -4.10
CA ALA A 116 -29.70 -4.32 -5.08
C ALA A 116 -28.55 -3.45 -4.57
N LEU A 117 -28.58 -3.05 -3.30
CA LEU A 117 -27.53 -2.25 -2.66
C LEU A 117 -26.22 -3.03 -2.56
N ILE A 118 -26.26 -4.32 -2.20
CA ILE A 118 -25.07 -5.20 -2.17
C ILE A 118 -24.47 -5.29 -3.58
N CYS A 119 -25.28 -5.53 -4.61
CA CYS A 119 -24.82 -5.59 -5.99
C CYS A 119 -24.21 -4.26 -6.46
N PHE A 120 -24.89 -3.13 -6.21
CA PHE A 120 -24.42 -1.81 -6.58
C PHE A 120 -23.08 -1.47 -5.93
N MET A 121 -22.96 -1.68 -4.61
CA MET A 121 -21.74 -1.37 -3.88
C MET A 121 -20.58 -2.30 -4.25
N THR A 122 -20.88 -3.56 -4.61
CA THR A 122 -19.89 -4.51 -5.11
C THR A 122 -19.38 -4.09 -6.48
N GLY A 123 -20.29 -3.71 -7.40
CA GLY A 123 -19.97 -3.19 -8.72
C GLY A 123 -19.13 -1.90 -8.67
N MET A 124 -19.51 -0.96 -7.80
CA MET A 124 -18.70 0.23 -7.54
C MET A 124 -17.30 -0.15 -7.05
N SER A 125 -17.17 -1.08 -6.11
CA SER A 125 -15.84 -1.50 -5.68
C SER A 125 -15.03 -2.24 -6.74
N ALA A 126 -15.67 -2.98 -7.65
CA ALA A 126 -14.98 -3.59 -8.79
C ALA A 126 -14.38 -2.53 -9.70
N PHE A 127 -15.17 -1.50 -10.01
CA PHE A 127 -14.70 -0.36 -10.80
C PHE A 127 -13.54 0.37 -10.12
N TYR A 128 -13.63 0.62 -8.81
CA TYR A 128 -12.54 1.23 -8.05
C TYR A 128 -11.29 0.35 -8.05
N VAL A 129 -11.42 -0.97 -7.89
CA VAL A 129 -10.27 -1.86 -7.85
C VAL A 129 -9.56 -1.92 -9.20
N ASP A 130 -10.33 -2.06 -10.28
CA ASP A 130 -9.78 -2.09 -11.64
C ASP A 130 -9.10 -0.76 -12.02
N HIS A 131 -9.71 0.37 -11.66
CA HIS A 131 -9.20 1.68 -12.02
C HIS A 131 -7.98 2.11 -11.18
N PHE A 132 -8.01 1.90 -9.86
CA PHE A 132 -6.96 2.39 -8.95
C PHE A 132 -5.84 1.37 -8.69
N PHE A 133 -6.09 0.07 -8.84
CA PHE A 133 -5.09 -0.98 -8.64
C PHE A 133 -4.64 -1.65 -9.94
N SER A 134 -4.73 -0.94 -11.06
CA SER A 134 -4.04 -1.33 -12.29
C SER A 134 -2.53 -1.46 -12.04
N GLU A 135 -1.85 -2.31 -12.82
CA GLU A 135 -0.45 -2.65 -12.58
C GLU A 135 0.44 -1.41 -12.50
N THR A 136 0.27 -0.44 -13.40
CA THR A 136 1.05 0.80 -13.42
C THR A 136 0.76 1.70 -12.22
N LYS A 137 -0.52 1.89 -11.86
CA LYS A 137 -0.93 2.71 -10.71
C LYS A 137 -0.48 2.09 -9.39
N ARG A 138 -0.53 0.76 -9.27
CA ARG A 138 -0.02 0.04 -8.10
C ARG A 138 1.46 0.32 -7.89
N LEU A 139 2.27 0.25 -8.95
CA LEU A 139 3.70 0.54 -8.88
C LEU A 139 3.96 2.03 -8.52
N GLN A 140 3.17 2.97 -9.06
CA GLN A 140 3.26 4.39 -8.70
C GLN A 140 2.95 4.65 -7.23
N ILE A 141 1.93 4.00 -6.68
CA ILE A 141 1.59 4.09 -5.25
C ILE A 141 2.74 3.54 -4.42
N LEU A 142 3.30 2.40 -4.82
CA LEU A 142 4.39 1.76 -4.09
C LEU A 142 5.67 2.61 -4.08
N TYR A 143 5.97 3.27 -5.21
CA TYR A 143 7.10 4.20 -5.33
C TYR A 143 6.94 5.43 -4.42
N ARG A 144 5.74 6.00 -4.33
CA ARG A 144 5.46 7.12 -3.40
C ARG A 144 5.52 6.70 -1.94
N VAL A 145 5.01 5.52 -1.60
CA VAL A 145 5.14 4.99 -0.23
C VAL A 145 6.61 4.83 0.13
N ALA A 146 7.45 4.36 -0.79
CA ALA A 146 8.88 4.28 -0.57
C ALA A 146 9.48 5.66 -0.28
N HIS A 147 9.20 6.66 -1.12
CA HIS A 147 9.67 8.03 -0.91
C HIS A 147 9.23 8.64 0.42
N ALA A 148 7.98 8.42 0.83
CA ALA A 148 7.44 9.00 2.05
C ALA A 148 7.90 8.29 3.33
N ALA A 149 8.14 6.98 3.29
CA ALA A 149 8.34 6.15 4.48
C ALA A 149 9.76 5.60 4.63
N ASP A 150 10.41 5.21 3.53
CA ASP A 150 11.71 4.55 3.55
C ASP A 150 12.86 5.50 3.15
N PHE A 151 12.60 6.52 2.32
CA PHE A 151 13.60 7.53 1.98
C PHE A 151 13.74 8.60 3.08
N SER A 152 14.97 9.06 3.30
CA SER A 152 15.29 10.13 4.25
C SER A 152 15.54 11.45 3.53
N SER A 153 14.91 12.51 4.02
CA SER A 153 15.23 13.91 3.67
C SER A 153 16.43 14.47 4.45
N ASN A 154 16.77 13.86 5.57
CA ASN A 154 17.89 14.27 6.42
C ASN A 154 19.05 13.29 6.25
N PHE A 155 20.11 13.73 5.57
CA PHE A 155 21.32 12.94 5.36
C PHE A 155 22.57 13.83 5.30
N ASN A 156 23.71 13.27 5.70
CA ASN A 156 25.01 13.95 5.70
C ASN A 156 25.97 13.23 4.74
N CYS A 157 25.60 13.16 3.45
CA CYS A 157 26.43 12.58 2.41
C CYS A 157 27.08 13.70 1.59
N ALA A 158 28.40 13.61 1.39
CA ALA A 158 29.12 14.56 0.56
C ALA A 158 28.64 14.50 -0.90
N GLY A 159 28.38 15.67 -1.50
CA GLY A 159 28.04 15.77 -2.94
C GLY A 159 26.56 15.60 -3.31
N VAL A 160 25.65 15.43 -2.34
CA VAL A 160 24.20 15.34 -2.59
C VAL A 160 23.48 16.51 -1.90
N ASP A 161 22.64 17.24 -2.64
CA ASP A 161 21.87 18.37 -2.10
C ASP A 161 20.56 17.87 -1.44
N PRO A 162 20.35 18.08 -0.13
CA PRO A 162 19.13 17.69 0.57
C PRO A 162 17.86 18.44 0.11
N LYS A 163 18.00 19.52 -0.66
CA LYS A 163 16.85 20.27 -1.20
C LYS A 163 16.31 19.72 -2.52
N GLN A 164 17.07 18.86 -3.20
CA GLN A 164 16.71 18.32 -4.53
C GLN A 164 16.53 16.82 -4.52
N TYR A 165 17.16 16.12 -3.57
CA TYR A 165 17.18 14.67 -3.53
C TYR A 165 16.77 14.11 -2.17
N HIS A 166 16.11 12.98 -2.21
CA HIS A 166 15.96 12.08 -1.07
C HIS A 166 16.90 10.89 -1.24
N VAL A 167 17.40 10.36 -0.12
CA VAL A 167 18.31 9.21 -0.15
C VAL A 167 17.74 8.04 0.61
N LEU A 168 17.94 6.85 0.05
CA LEU A 168 17.66 5.58 0.71
C LEU A 168 18.99 4.93 1.10
N PHE A 169 19.17 4.64 2.39
CA PHE A 169 20.33 3.91 2.88
C PHE A 169 20.13 2.40 2.74
N VAL A 170 21.03 1.73 2.02
CA VAL A 170 20.96 0.30 1.78
C VAL A 170 21.96 -0.43 2.67
N GLY A 171 21.44 -1.28 3.57
CA GLY A 171 22.22 -2.14 4.44
C GLY A 171 22.53 -1.57 5.84
N PRO A 172 23.02 -2.41 6.75
CA PRO A 172 23.20 -2.05 8.16
C PRO A 172 24.32 -1.02 8.39
N GLU A 173 25.30 -0.95 7.47
CA GLU A 173 26.41 -0.01 7.59
C GLU A 173 26.08 1.40 7.08
N GLN A 174 24.91 1.61 6.46
CA GLN A 174 24.48 2.89 5.88
C GLN A 174 25.51 3.54 4.93
N ARG A 175 26.43 2.75 4.37
CA ARG A 175 27.48 3.22 3.46
C ARG A 175 27.01 3.39 2.03
N ARG A 176 26.00 2.64 1.61
CA ARG A 176 25.47 2.67 0.24
C ARG A 176 24.16 3.42 0.24
N ILE A 177 24.01 4.38 -0.67
CA ILE A 177 22.83 5.19 -0.85
C ILE A 177 22.29 5.06 -2.26
N SER A 178 20.96 5.03 -2.38
CA SER A 178 20.28 5.26 -3.65
C SER A 178 19.67 6.66 -3.61
N ILE A 179 19.92 7.44 -4.66
CA ILE A 179 19.48 8.84 -4.76
C ILE A 179 18.23 8.86 -5.64
N ALA A 180 17.19 9.53 -5.17
CA ALA A 180 16.00 9.78 -5.97
C ALA A 180 15.62 11.25 -5.89
N GLU A 181 15.14 11.81 -7.00
CA GLU A 181 14.66 13.19 -7.05
C GLU A 181 13.43 13.34 -6.15
N ILE A 182 13.36 14.48 -5.45
CA ILE A 182 12.24 14.79 -4.57
C ILE A 182 10.96 14.88 -5.40
N ILE A 183 10.05 13.96 -5.12
CA ILE A 183 8.67 14.06 -5.57
C ILE A 183 8.01 15.07 -4.64
N PRO A 184 7.19 16.02 -5.14
CA PRO A 184 6.35 16.83 -4.26
C PRO A 184 5.32 15.92 -3.57
N GLU A 185 5.72 15.34 -2.44
CA GLU A 185 4.90 14.49 -1.60
C GLU A 185 3.82 15.35 -0.93
N THR A 186 2.57 15.17 -1.33
CA THR A 186 1.41 15.43 -0.47
C THR A 186 1.03 14.11 0.20
N PHE A 187 1.78 13.74 1.24
CA PHE A 187 1.40 12.57 2.02
C PHE A 187 0.05 12.78 2.72
N ILE A 188 -0.58 11.65 3.06
CA ILE A 188 -1.94 11.34 3.52
C ILE A 188 -2.34 12.02 4.86
N TYR A 189 -1.95 13.27 5.09
CA TYR A 189 -2.80 14.15 5.88
C TYR A 189 -3.96 14.54 4.98
N PHE A 190 -5.19 14.41 5.46
CA PHE A 190 -6.41 14.92 4.84
C PHE A 190 -6.33 16.46 4.69
N GLY A 191 -5.42 16.95 3.86
CA GLY A 191 -5.27 18.33 3.46
C GLY A 191 -6.09 18.61 2.20
N PRO A 192 -6.24 19.88 1.81
CA PRO A 192 -7.19 20.31 0.79
C PRO A 192 -6.84 19.86 -0.65
N ARG A 193 -5.82 19.02 -0.88
CA ARG A 193 -5.34 18.62 -2.21
C ARG A 193 -5.25 17.10 -2.39
N VAL A 194 -6.38 16.42 -2.26
CA VAL A 194 -6.52 14.98 -2.56
C VAL A 194 -6.28 14.67 -4.06
N ALA A 195 -6.35 15.69 -4.94
CA ALA A 195 -6.15 15.55 -6.38
C ALA A 195 -4.70 15.23 -6.78
N ASP A 196 -3.70 15.69 -6.03
CA ASP A 196 -2.27 15.48 -6.35
C ASP A 196 -1.86 14.01 -6.14
N ILE A 197 -2.58 13.28 -5.27
CA ILE A 197 -2.43 11.84 -5.08
C ILE A 197 -2.83 11.07 -6.36
N MET A 198 -3.56 11.67 -7.30
CA MET A 198 -3.90 11.02 -8.57
C MET A 198 -2.93 11.36 -9.71
N GLN A 199 -1.98 12.28 -9.49
CA GLN A 199 -1.06 12.69 -10.54
C GLN A 199 -0.15 11.53 -10.93
N GLU A 200 -0.01 11.31 -12.22
CA GLU A 200 0.85 10.24 -12.71
C GLU A 200 2.31 10.55 -12.40
N VAL A 201 2.98 9.64 -11.68
CA VAL A 201 4.42 9.75 -11.44
C VAL A 201 5.13 8.84 -12.43
N THR A 202 6.09 9.42 -13.16
CA THR A 202 7.00 8.65 -14.00
C THR A 202 7.88 7.79 -13.11
N LEU A 203 7.74 6.46 -13.24
CA LEU A 203 8.60 5.54 -12.52
C LEU A 203 10.03 5.67 -13.07
N PRO A 204 11.02 5.96 -12.21
CA PRO A 204 12.41 5.93 -12.62
C PRO A 204 12.76 4.54 -13.19
N GLY A 205 13.45 4.50 -14.33
CA GLY A 205 14.07 3.27 -14.81
C GLY A 205 15.14 2.80 -13.82
N LYS A 206 15.41 1.49 -13.74
CA LYS A 206 16.41 0.90 -12.82
C LYS A 206 17.79 1.58 -12.90
N GLU A 207 18.13 2.11 -14.07
CA GLU A 207 19.38 2.83 -14.36
C GLU A 207 19.51 4.19 -13.63
N SER A 208 18.40 4.77 -13.16
CA SER A 208 18.44 6.05 -12.43
C SER A 208 18.56 5.90 -10.92
N LEU A 209 18.41 4.68 -10.39
CA LEU A 209 18.49 4.33 -8.97
C LEU A 209 19.81 3.63 -8.62
N GLU A 210 20.92 4.10 -9.19
CA GLU A 210 22.25 3.53 -8.92
C GLU A 210 22.63 3.66 -7.44
N LEU A 211 23.37 2.65 -6.96
CA LEU A 211 23.92 2.65 -5.61
C LEU A 211 25.25 3.40 -5.61
N ASN A 212 25.30 4.49 -4.85
CA ASN A 212 26.49 5.29 -4.63
C ASN A 212 27.00 5.10 -3.20
N ASP A 213 28.30 5.24 -2.99
CA ASP A 213 28.86 5.25 -1.64
C ASP A 213 28.65 6.64 -0.99
N CYS A 214 28.00 6.65 0.17
CA CYS A 214 27.88 7.84 1.02
C CYS A 214 29.19 8.03 1.79
N LEU A 215 29.99 8.99 1.33
CA LEU A 215 31.12 9.47 2.10
C LEU A 215 30.61 10.48 3.15
N PRO A 216 30.90 10.27 4.45
CA PRO A 216 30.53 11.23 5.48
C PRO A 216 31.27 12.54 5.21
N GLY A 217 30.51 13.61 4.98
CA GLY A 217 31.06 14.92 4.71
C GLY A 217 30.00 15.99 4.83
N ILE A 218 30.43 17.25 4.83
CA ILE A 218 29.52 18.38 4.91
C ILE A 218 28.67 18.36 3.63
N ALA A 219 27.35 18.20 3.79
CA ALA A 219 26.41 18.32 2.68
C ALA A 219 26.71 19.62 1.93
N LYS A 220 26.72 19.60 0.59
CA LYS A 220 26.97 20.82 -0.20
C LYS A 220 25.84 21.80 0.11
N THR A 221 26.07 22.73 1.03
CA THR A 221 25.19 23.86 1.27
C THR A 221 25.27 24.74 0.02
N THR A 222 24.17 24.84 -0.72
CA THR A 222 23.98 25.76 -1.85
C THR A 222 23.98 27.24 -1.46
N ASP A 223 24.55 27.58 -0.30
CA ASP A 223 24.67 28.93 0.22
C ASP A 223 26.06 29.48 -0.17
N PRO A 224 26.16 30.45 -1.08
CA PRO A 224 27.44 30.94 -1.60
C PRO A 224 28.35 31.58 -0.53
N LEU A 225 27.79 31.86 0.66
CA LEU A 225 28.53 32.35 1.81
C LEU A 225 29.26 31.23 2.58
N ALA A 226 28.72 30.02 2.61
CA ALA A 226 29.31 28.87 3.31
C ALA A 226 30.48 28.25 2.52
N GLU A 227 30.42 28.32 1.19
CA GLU A 227 31.50 27.86 0.31
C GLU A 227 32.78 28.70 0.48
N ARG A 228 32.64 30.03 0.66
CA ARG A 228 33.81 30.90 0.97
C ARG A 228 34.44 30.63 2.34
N ILE A 229 33.65 30.25 3.35
CA ILE A 229 34.17 29.99 4.70
C ILE A 229 34.96 28.67 4.75
N ASN A 230 34.55 27.68 3.93
CA ASN A 230 35.24 26.39 3.83
C ASN A 230 36.56 26.47 3.06
N GLU A 231 36.69 27.35 2.05
CA GLU A 231 37.99 27.63 1.42
C GLU A 231 38.98 28.29 2.40
N LEU A 232 38.49 29.18 3.27
CA LEU A 232 39.32 29.87 4.27
C LEU A 232 39.82 28.96 5.41
N HIS A 233 39.12 27.87 5.73
CA HIS A 233 39.56 26.92 6.78
C HIS A 233 40.67 25.95 6.32
N PHE A 234 40.85 25.73 5.01
CA PHE A 234 41.88 24.83 4.49
C PHE A 234 43.25 25.48 4.29
N GLU A 235 43.36 26.81 4.39
CA GLU A 235 44.64 27.54 4.23
C GLU A 235 45.46 27.71 5.52
N ILE A 236 44.92 27.38 6.70
CA ILE A 236 45.66 27.51 7.96
C ILE A 236 46.57 26.28 8.15
N LYS A 237 47.70 26.31 7.45
CA LYS A 237 48.84 25.41 7.68
C LYS A 237 49.37 25.65 9.11
N PRO A 238 49.54 24.64 9.97
CA PRO A 238 50.14 24.85 11.29
C PRO A 238 51.59 25.29 11.11
N ILE A 239 51.91 26.47 11.64
CA ILE A 239 53.27 26.95 11.82
C ILE A 239 53.91 26.04 12.87
N ASN A 240 54.89 25.25 12.46
CA ASN A 240 55.78 24.51 13.34
C ASN A 240 56.36 25.45 14.41
N ASN A 241 56.29 25.03 15.67
CA ASN A 241 57.22 25.46 16.71
C ASN A 241 57.55 24.24 17.58
#